data_AF-A0A954HSG2-F1
#
_entry.id   AF-A0A954HSG2-F1
#
_cell.length_a   1.000
_cell.length_b   1.000
_cell.length_c   1.000
_cell.angle_alpha   90.00
_cell.angle_beta   90.00
_cell.angle_gamma   90.00
#
_symmetry.space_group_name_H-M   'P 1'
#
loop_
_entity.id
_entity.type
_entity.pdbx_description
1 polymer ?
#
loop_
_entity_poly.entity_id
_entity_poly.type
_entity_poly.pdbx_seq_one_letter_code
_entity_poly.pdbx_strand_id
1 'polypeptide(L)'
;MKTYNSIQQPAAARKQRSDSAAVNTELRFVQQLKFASGMVLICFTAMHPKTGHTADDNVRERAEKQASSGRQPQDIPRNDQRRSAKSGGVSGDAVIRGMYDGSEIRLTTTSRLAGAVHSLTWKDVEFVDSTDHGRQLQSASNFDVSGRFFGETFNPTEAGSRFDGAGLKSTSRLLHLIADGNRLQTTTQMAFWLRPGEKTSGHPAENTALLSDHLLTKRIVIGEPEMPNVIRYDVTFSLPVTEQHNYAQLESLTGYMPERFRRFQTIDPTTGECRDLSAGPGEQSVPIIFSTDDDRYAMGIW
;
A
#
# COMPACT_ATOMS: atom_id res chain seq x y z
N MET A 1 38.81 -47.74 -19.96
CA MET A 1 39.11 -49.07 -19.38
C MET A 1 39.52 -48.85 -17.92
N LYS A 2 38.87 -49.56 -16.98
CA LYS A 2 39.11 -49.69 -15.52
C LYS A 2 38.57 -48.60 -14.54
N THR A 3 37.31 -48.84 -14.20
CA THR A 3 36.54 -48.88 -12.93
C THR A 3 37.13 -48.83 -11.48
N TYR A 4 36.21 -48.39 -10.57
CA TYR A 4 35.94 -48.71 -9.12
C TYR A 4 36.91 -48.15 -8.03
N ASN A 5 36.54 -47.67 -6.82
CA ASN A 5 35.45 -47.88 -5.81
C ASN A 5 35.35 -46.61 -4.90
N SER A 6 34.19 -46.07 -4.51
CA SER A 6 33.24 -46.40 -3.40
C SER A 6 33.57 -45.81 -1.99
N ILE A 7 32.52 -45.21 -1.38
CA ILE A 7 32.17 -45.10 0.06
C ILE A 7 32.37 -43.75 0.80
N GLN A 8 31.26 -43.39 1.50
CA GLN A 8 31.05 -42.56 2.70
C GLN A 8 30.68 -41.06 2.60
N GLN A 9 29.40 -40.79 2.94
CA GLN A 9 28.92 -39.53 3.53
C GLN A 9 29.51 -39.34 4.94
N PRO A 10 29.59 -38.08 5.41
CA PRO A 10 28.70 -37.77 6.55
C PRO A 10 28.04 -36.37 6.52
N ALA A 11 26.87 -36.34 7.17
CA ALA A 11 26.27 -35.29 8.00
C ALA A 11 26.01 -33.88 7.42
N ALA A 12 24.72 -33.59 7.28
CA ALA A 12 24.16 -32.26 7.08
C ALA A 12 24.38 -31.35 8.30
N ALA A 13 25.10 -30.24 8.10
CA ALA A 13 25.02 -29.06 8.96
C ALA A 13 24.09 -28.03 8.28
N ARG A 14 22.83 -27.98 8.71
CA ARG A 14 21.84 -27.00 8.22
C ARG A 14 22.15 -25.64 8.83
N LYS A 15 22.73 -24.76 8.02
CA LYS A 15 23.03 -23.37 8.36
C LYS A 15 21.71 -22.57 8.43
N GLN A 16 21.17 -22.40 9.64
CA GLN A 16 20.28 -21.29 9.95
C GLN A 16 21.13 -20.01 9.87
N ARG A 17 20.94 -19.18 8.84
CA ARG A 17 21.31 -17.75 8.78
C ARG A 17 20.96 -17.21 7.40
N SER A 18 19.82 -16.54 7.27
CA SER A 18 19.62 -15.47 6.27
C SER A 18 18.26 -14.75 6.45
N ASP A 19 18.00 -14.16 7.61
CA ASP A 19 16.89 -13.17 7.74
C ASP A 19 17.36 -11.85 8.38
N SER A 20 18.59 -11.77 8.93
CA SER A 20 19.09 -10.54 9.58
C SER A 20 19.95 -9.65 8.66
N ALA A 21 20.21 -10.04 7.41
CA ALA A 21 21.09 -9.30 6.52
C ALA A 21 20.33 -8.24 5.68
N ALA A 22 19.12 -8.55 5.22
CA ALA A 22 18.30 -7.60 4.46
C ALA A 22 17.84 -6.43 5.35
N VAL A 23 17.32 -6.71 6.54
CA VAL A 23 16.86 -5.70 7.51
C VAL A 23 18.02 -4.79 7.98
N ASN A 24 19.23 -5.32 8.11
CA ASN A 24 20.41 -4.51 8.48
C ASN A 24 20.96 -3.67 7.33
N THR A 25 20.66 -3.99 6.07
CA THR A 25 21.16 -3.23 4.92
C THR A 25 20.27 -2.02 4.66
N GLU A 26 18.94 -2.17 4.76
CA GLU A 26 17.99 -1.05 4.68
C GLU A 26 18.20 -0.04 5.83
N LEU A 27 18.33 -0.51 7.08
CA LEU A 27 18.57 0.36 8.23
C LEU A 27 19.92 1.09 8.16
N ARG A 28 20.99 0.44 7.68
CA ARG A 28 22.30 1.09 7.48
C ARG A 28 22.28 2.11 6.35
N PHE A 29 21.54 1.85 5.27
CA PHE A 29 21.38 2.78 4.16
C PHE A 29 20.67 4.06 4.62
N VAL A 30 19.57 3.88 5.34
CA VAL A 30 18.76 4.96 5.90
C VAL A 30 19.54 5.76 6.98
N GLN A 31 20.44 5.12 7.75
CA GLN A 31 21.36 5.80 8.69
C GLN A 31 22.52 6.55 8.02
N GLN A 32 22.95 6.17 6.81
CA GLN A 32 24.07 6.83 6.11
C GLN A 32 23.66 8.11 5.37
N LEU A 33 22.37 8.29 5.13
CA LEU A 33 21.85 9.49 4.52
C LEU A 33 21.80 10.62 5.56
N LYS A 34 22.95 11.26 5.81
CA LYS A 34 23.00 12.61 6.39
C LYS A 34 22.45 13.58 5.37
N PHE A 35 21.12 13.68 5.32
CA PHE A 35 20.44 14.61 4.43
C PHE A 35 20.78 16.05 4.81
N ALA A 36 20.84 16.92 3.80
CA ALA A 36 20.72 18.34 3.99
C ALA A 36 19.44 18.61 4.81
N SER A 37 19.50 19.57 5.73
CA SER A 37 18.39 19.92 6.62
C SER A 37 17.11 20.17 5.82
N GLY A 38 16.03 19.42 6.09
CA GLY A 38 14.70 19.68 5.51
C GLY A 38 14.13 18.65 4.52
N MET A 39 14.69 17.44 4.46
CA MET A 39 14.16 16.37 3.61
C MET A 39 13.19 15.46 4.38
N VAL A 40 12.00 15.18 3.83
CA VAL A 40 11.10 14.12 4.33
C VAL A 40 11.32 12.88 3.45
N LEU A 41 11.77 11.78 4.04
CA LEU A 41 11.99 10.53 3.32
C LEU A 41 10.84 9.57 3.62
N ILE A 42 10.18 9.07 2.58
CA ILE A 42 9.22 7.98 2.73
C ILE A 42 9.96 6.69 2.44
N CYS A 43 10.10 5.84 3.46
CA CYS A 43 10.71 4.51 3.33
C CYS A 43 9.62 3.45 3.15
N PHE A 44 9.84 2.53 2.21
CA PHE A 44 8.92 1.43 1.93
C PHE A 44 9.47 0.10 2.41
N THR A 45 8.57 -0.75 2.92
CA THR A 45 8.82 -2.18 3.06
C THR A 45 7.64 -2.92 2.48
N ALA A 46 7.78 -3.46 1.26
CA ALA A 46 6.77 -4.35 0.68
C ALA A 46 6.90 -5.74 1.33
N MET A 47 5.91 -6.15 2.14
CA MET A 47 5.92 -7.49 2.72
C MET A 47 5.43 -8.52 1.68
N HIS A 48 6.30 -9.44 1.27
CA HIS A 48 5.88 -10.60 0.48
C HIS A 48 4.96 -11.52 1.29
N PRO A 49 3.87 -12.05 0.70
CA PRO A 49 3.09 -13.10 1.34
C PRO A 49 3.98 -14.35 1.47
N LYS A 50 4.13 -14.85 2.69
CA LYS A 50 4.74 -16.16 2.95
C LYS A 50 3.86 -17.23 2.31
N THR A 51 4.23 -17.72 1.13
CA THR A 51 3.65 -18.94 0.57
C THR A 51 4.17 -20.13 1.38
N GLY A 52 3.28 -20.79 2.12
CA GLY A 52 3.55 -22.11 2.67
C GLY A 52 2.95 -22.37 4.05
N HIS A 53 1.65 -22.68 4.09
CA HIS A 53 1.15 -23.68 5.03
C HIS A 53 0.08 -24.52 4.34
N THR A 54 0.39 -25.80 4.21
CA THR A 54 -0.51 -26.88 3.85
C THR A 54 -1.64 -26.95 4.88
N ALA A 55 -2.86 -26.74 4.43
CA ALA A 55 -4.05 -27.08 5.20
C ALA A 55 -4.32 -28.57 5.01
N ASP A 56 -4.03 -29.36 6.03
CA ASP A 56 -4.65 -30.66 6.23
C ASP A 56 -4.92 -30.83 7.72
N ASP A 57 -6.08 -31.44 8.00
CA ASP A 57 -6.61 -31.85 9.30
C ASP A 57 -7.04 -30.74 10.28
N ASN A 58 -8.33 -30.34 10.21
CA ASN A 58 -9.21 -30.09 11.39
C ASN A 58 -10.60 -29.49 11.06
N VAL A 59 -11.36 -30.06 10.10
CA VAL A 59 -12.78 -29.63 9.87
C VAL A 59 -13.77 -30.81 9.89
N ARG A 60 -13.38 -31.98 10.41
CA ARG A 60 -14.26 -33.15 10.46
C ARG A 60 -14.89 -33.48 11.81
N GLU A 61 -14.83 -32.60 12.81
CA GLU A 61 -15.31 -32.93 14.17
C GLU A 61 -16.21 -31.89 14.84
N ARG A 62 -16.99 -31.10 14.07
CA ARG A 62 -18.03 -30.22 14.65
C ARG A 62 -19.36 -30.19 13.88
N ALA A 63 -19.70 -31.27 13.18
CA ALA A 63 -20.97 -31.37 12.44
C ALA A 63 -22.04 -32.26 13.10
N GLU A 64 -21.82 -32.88 14.27
CA GLU A 64 -22.75 -33.89 14.81
C GLU A 64 -23.28 -33.69 16.24
N LYS A 65 -23.21 -32.48 16.80
CA LYS A 65 -23.83 -32.21 18.11
C LYS A 65 -24.62 -30.91 18.15
N GLN A 66 -25.73 -30.86 17.39
CA GLN A 66 -26.91 -30.06 17.77
C GLN A 66 -28.17 -30.42 16.98
N ALA A 67 -28.34 -31.69 16.62
CA ALA A 67 -29.62 -32.25 16.20
C ALA A 67 -30.19 -33.11 17.34
N SER A 68 -30.91 -32.47 18.28
CA SER A 68 -31.99 -33.07 19.08
C SER A 68 -32.35 -32.19 20.28
N SER A 69 -33.41 -31.40 20.16
CA SER A 69 -34.45 -31.31 21.21
C SER A 69 -35.58 -30.44 20.71
N GLY A 70 -36.71 -31.08 20.43
CA GLY A 70 -37.97 -30.39 20.20
C GLY A 70 -38.60 -29.99 21.53
N ARG A 71 -39.06 -28.73 21.61
CA ARG A 71 -40.17 -28.30 22.47
C ARG A 71 -41.00 -27.24 21.76
N GLN A 72 -42.31 -27.35 21.98
CA GLN A 72 -43.42 -26.61 21.38
C GLN A 72 -43.43 -25.09 21.68
N PRO A 73 -44.16 -24.29 20.88
CA PRO A 73 -44.13 -22.82 20.95
C PRO A 73 -45.00 -22.29 22.09
N GLN A 74 -44.46 -21.36 22.87
CA GLN A 74 -45.23 -20.50 23.77
C GLN A 74 -45.20 -19.07 23.25
N ASP A 75 -46.39 -18.48 23.14
CA ASP A 75 -46.63 -17.10 22.75
C ASP A 75 -45.94 -16.11 23.70
N ILE A 76 -45.11 -15.23 23.13
CA ILE A 76 -44.52 -14.06 23.80
C ILE A 76 -44.95 -12.80 23.03
N PRO A 77 -45.36 -11.71 23.70
CA PRO A 77 -46.02 -10.58 23.05
C PRO A 77 -45.08 -9.82 22.13
N ARG A 78 -45.59 -9.40 20.97
CA ARG A 78 -44.96 -8.40 20.11
C ARG A 78 -44.98 -7.06 20.83
N ASN A 79 -43.82 -6.56 21.26
CA ASN A 79 -43.61 -5.13 21.33
C ASN A 79 -42.15 -4.75 21.00
N ASP A 80 -42.08 -3.94 19.95
CA ASP A 80 -41.18 -2.81 19.79
C ASP A 80 -39.66 -2.97 19.54
N GLN A 81 -39.24 -2.14 18.58
CA GLN A 81 -37.87 -1.73 18.25
C GLN A 81 -36.97 -2.74 17.51
N ARG A 82 -37.32 -3.00 16.23
CA ARG A 82 -36.26 -3.09 15.21
C ARG A 82 -35.64 -1.70 15.06
N ARG A 83 -34.64 -1.40 15.90
CA ARG A 83 -33.65 -0.37 15.57
C ARG A 83 -32.99 -0.82 14.28
N SER A 84 -33.36 -0.18 13.17
CA SER A 84 -32.53 -0.19 11.97
C SER A 84 -31.18 0.41 12.40
N ALA A 85 -30.17 -0.45 12.57
CA ALA A 85 -28.80 0.03 12.65
C ALA A 85 -28.54 0.77 11.33
N LYS A 86 -28.53 2.10 11.38
CA LYS A 86 -27.90 2.91 10.33
C LYS A 86 -26.46 2.43 10.26
N SER A 87 -26.12 1.67 9.22
CA SER A 87 -24.73 1.41 8.86
C SER A 87 -24.14 2.74 8.38
N GLY A 88 -23.73 3.60 9.31
CA GLY A 88 -22.88 4.73 8.97
C GLY A 88 -21.60 4.15 8.37
N GLY A 89 -21.30 4.51 7.12
CA GLY A 89 -20.04 4.11 6.49
C GLY A 89 -18.85 4.56 7.33
N VAL A 90 -17.72 3.87 7.20
CA VAL A 90 -16.47 4.29 7.86
C VAL A 90 -16.07 5.66 7.33
N SER A 91 -15.91 6.63 8.22
CA SER A 91 -15.35 7.93 7.84
C SER A 91 -13.90 7.76 7.40
N GLY A 92 -13.54 8.32 6.24
CA GLY A 92 -12.16 8.37 5.77
C GLY A 92 -11.40 9.59 6.28
N ASP A 93 -12.05 10.49 7.03
CA ASP A 93 -11.44 11.72 7.53
C ASP A 93 -10.61 11.43 8.77
N ALA A 94 -9.29 11.57 8.64
CA ALA A 94 -8.36 11.38 9.76
C ALA A 94 -7.11 12.25 9.58
N VAL A 95 -6.43 12.51 10.69
CA VAL A 95 -5.16 13.25 10.71
C VAL A 95 -4.19 12.57 11.68
N ILE A 96 -2.97 12.31 11.21
CA ILE A 96 -1.85 11.86 12.05
C ILE A 96 -0.71 12.88 11.96
N ARG A 97 0.12 12.95 13.01
CA ARG A 97 1.15 13.98 13.15
C ARG A 97 2.43 13.41 13.75
N GLY A 98 3.58 13.91 13.31
CA GLY A 98 4.88 13.70 13.95
C GLY A 98 5.70 14.98 13.94
N MET A 99 6.65 15.12 14.87
CA MET A 99 7.49 16.32 14.97
C MET A 99 8.80 16.14 14.25
N TYR A 100 9.17 17.11 13.42
CA TYR A 100 10.50 17.20 12.81
C TYR A 100 10.95 18.66 12.71
N ASP A 101 12.17 18.93 13.18
CA ASP A 101 12.82 20.25 13.09
C ASP A 101 11.92 21.41 13.56
N GLY A 102 11.35 21.23 14.75
CA GLY A 102 10.49 22.22 15.40
C GLY A 102 9.11 22.42 14.77
N SER A 103 8.70 21.60 13.79
CA SER A 103 7.41 21.71 13.09
C SER A 103 6.71 20.36 12.93
N GLU A 104 5.38 20.38 12.80
CA GLU A 104 4.59 19.18 12.53
C GLU A 104 4.76 18.74 11.08
N ILE A 105 5.08 17.46 10.88
CA ILE A 105 4.68 16.72 9.70
C ILE A 105 3.25 16.27 9.95
N ARG A 106 2.31 16.69 9.10
CA ARG A 106 0.89 16.37 9.21
C ARG A 106 0.42 15.64 7.96
N LEU A 107 -0.22 14.50 8.15
CA LEU A 107 -0.81 13.69 7.08
C LEU A 107 -2.32 13.60 7.29
N THR A 108 -3.08 13.88 6.24
CA THR A 108 -4.54 13.91 6.26
C THR A 108 -5.12 12.93 5.24
N THR A 109 -6.09 12.12 5.67
CA THR A 109 -6.94 11.31 4.77
C THR A 109 -8.35 11.89 4.71
N THR A 110 -9.12 11.54 3.68
CA THR A 110 -10.51 12.01 3.55
C THR A 110 -11.48 10.90 3.14
N SER A 111 -12.75 11.07 3.51
CA SER A 111 -13.86 10.24 3.05
C SER A 111 -14.06 10.30 1.54
N ARG A 112 -13.73 11.44 0.91
CA ARG A 112 -13.77 11.63 -0.56
C ARG A 112 -12.94 10.56 -1.27
N LEU A 113 -11.78 10.21 -0.72
CA LEU A 113 -10.72 9.43 -1.36
C LEU A 113 -10.55 8.04 -0.71
N ALA A 114 -11.61 7.50 -0.12
CA ALA A 114 -11.62 6.16 0.51
C ALA A 114 -10.45 5.90 1.48
N GLY A 115 -9.98 6.92 2.21
CA GLY A 115 -8.86 6.79 3.14
C GLY A 115 -7.46 6.84 2.51
N ALA A 116 -7.33 7.15 1.21
CA ALA A 116 -6.07 7.54 0.61
C ALA A 116 -5.56 8.87 1.21
N VAL A 117 -4.25 9.10 1.15
CA VAL A 117 -3.65 10.29 1.74
C VAL A 117 -3.89 11.48 0.83
N HIS A 118 -4.72 12.39 1.33
CA HIS A 118 -5.13 13.59 0.63
C HIS A 118 -4.07 14.68 0.68
N SER A 119 -3.42 14.86 1.83
CA SER A 119 -2.50 15.97 2.09
C SER A 119 -1.35 15.50 2.97
N LEU A 120 -0.16 16.02 2.70
CA LEU A 120 1.03 15.87 3.53
C LEU A 120 1.69 17.25 3.64
N THR A 121 1.73 17.80 4.85
CA THR A 121 2.30 19.13 5.08
C THR A 121 3.44 19.11 6.09
N TRP A 122 4.45 19.95 5.88
CA TRP A 122 5.48 20.27 6.87
C TRP A 122 5.92 21.73 6.71
N LYS A 123 6.03 22.48 7.82
CA LYS A 123 6.30 23.94 7.81
C LYS A 123 5.37 24.71 6.84
N ASP A 124 4.07 24.42 6.94
CA ASP A 124 2.98 25.01 6.15
C ASP A 124 3.09 24.82 4.62
N VAL A 125 3.94 23.88 4.19
CA VAL A 125 4.11 23.52 2.79
C VAL A 125 3.41 22.21 2.50
N GLU A 126 2.54 22.20 1.48
CA GLU A 126 1.88 21.03 0.93
C GLU A 126 2.79 20.28 -0.04
N PHE A 127 2.84 18.95 0.09
CA PHE A 127 3.65 18.04 -0.72
C PHE A 127 2.81 17.20 -1.70
N VAL A 128 1.48 17.19 -1.57
CA VAL A 128 0.56 16.42 -2.42
C VAL A 128 -0.36 17.34 -3.21
N ASP A 129 -0.37 17.20 -4.53
CA ASP A 129 -1.47 17.68 -5.36
C ASP A 129 -2.61 16.66 -5.32
N SER A 130 -3.74 17.03 -4.75
CA SER A 130 -4.88 16.13 -4.53
C SER A 130 -6.14 16.54 -5.31
N THR A 131 -5.94 17.20 -6.45
CA THR A 131 -7.00 17.81 -7.25
C THR A 131 -8.08 16.80 -7.67
N ASP A 132 -7.70 15.61 -8.13
CA ASP A 132 -8.60 14.53 -8.53
C ASP A 132 -8.13 13.16 -8.03
N HIS A 133 -8.99 12.16 -8.19
CA HIS A 133 -8.68 10.77 -7.92
C HIS A 133 -7.56 10.30 -8.84
N GLY A 134 -6.51 9.73 -8.26
CA GLY A 134 -5.31 9.33 -9.01
C GLY A 134 -4.04 10.01 -8.49
N ARG A 135 -4.16 11.24 -7.98
CA ARG A 135 -3.00 12.06 -7.61
C ARG A 135 -2.54 11.96 -6.15
N GLN A 136 -3.34 11.33 -5.31
CA GLN A 136 -3.08 11.15 -3.88
C GLN A 136 -1.78 10.37 -3.62
N LEU A 137 -1.24 10.49 -2.40
CA LEU A 137 -0.31 9.48 -1.89
C LEU A 137 -1.10 8.19 -1.64
N GLN A 138 -1.03 7.28 -2.61
CA GLN A 138 -1.88 6.10 -2.69
C GLN A 138 -1.15 4.89 -3.29
N SER A 139 -1.75 3.72 -3.17
CA SER A 139 -1.25 2.51 -3.82
C SER A 139 -2.17 2.02 -4.94
N ALA A 140 -1.58 1.37 -5.94
CA ALA A 140 -2.29 0.72 -7.03
C ALA A 140 -1.62 -0.61 -7.40
N SER A 141 -2.35 -1.47 -8.09
CA SER A 141 -1.84 -2.73 -8.62
C SER A 141 -2.36 -2.95 -10.02
N ASN A 142 -1.60 -3.62 -10.89
CA ASN A 142 -2.04 -4.03 -12.21
C ASN A 142 -1.61 -5.47 -12.46
N PHE A 143 -2.49 -6.26 -13.06
CA PHE A 143 -2.25 -7.69 -13.25
C PHE A 143 -2.46 -8.13 -14.69
N ASP A 144 -1.82 -9.24 -15.06
CA ASP A 144 -2.13 -9.91 -16.31
C ASP A 144 -3.50 -10.59 -16.25
N VAL A 145 -4.26 -10.56 -17.34
CA VAL A 145 -5.50 -11.34 -17.47
C VAL A 145 -5.29 -12.37 -18.56
N SER A 146 -5.47 -13.64 -18.22
CA SER A 146 -5.22 -14.77 -19.13
C SER A 146 -3.81 -14.76 -19.75
N GLY A 147 -2.79 -14.41 -18.94
CA GLY A 147 -1.39 -14.38 -19.39
C GLY A 147 -0.98 -13.15 -20.20
N ARG A 148 -1.87 -12.16 -20.37
CA ARG A 148 -1.59 -10.92 -21.12
C ARG A 148 -1.59 -9.73 -20.18
N PHE A 149 -0.50 -8.97 -20.19
CA PHE A 149 -0.33 -7.77 -19.40
C PHE A 149 -0.38 -6.51 -20.27
N PHE A 150 -1.23 -5.56 -19.90
CA PHE A 150 -1.24 -4.20 -20.42
C PHE A 150 -1.40 -3.25 -19.24
N GLY A 151 -0.64 -2.14 -19.24
CA GLY A 151 -0.75 -1.11 -18.22
C GLY A 151 -2.19 -0.64 -18.06
N GLU A 152 -2.65 -0.44 -16.82
CA GLU A 152 -3.96 0.14 -16.49
C GLU A 152 -5.22 -0.64 -16.95
N THR A 153 -5.11 -1.83 -17.55
CA THR A 153 -6.28 -2.57 -18.06
C THR A 153 -6.98 -3.46 -17.03
N PHE A 154 -6.25 -3.99 -16.04
CA PHE A 154 -6.82 -4.69 -14.88
C PHE A 154 -6.17 -4.14 -13.61
N ASN A 155 -6.53 -2.89 -13.30
CA ASN A 155 -5.76 -2.04 -12.40
C ASN A 155 -6.58 -1.55 -11.20
N PRO A 156 -6.60 -2.30 -10.08
CA PRO A 156 -7.16 -1.80 -8.83
C PRO A 156 -6.38 -0.60 -8.26
N THR A 157 -7.08 0.43 -7.82
CA THR A 157 -6.54 1.70 -7.30
C THR A 157 -7.18 2.07 -5.95
N GLU A 158 -6.37 2.55 -5.00
CA GLU A 158 -6.83 2.84 -3.64
C GLU A 158 -7.80 4.02 -3.58
N ALA A 159 -7.41 5.18 -4.12
CA ALA A 159 -8.13 6.42 -3.91
C ALA A 159 -9.49 6.44 -4.63
N GLY A 160 -9.63 5.71 -5.73
CA GLY A 160 -10.82 5.62 -6.58
C GLY A 160 -10.44 5.35 -8.03
N SER A 161 -11.38 5.51 -8.94
CA SER A 161 -11.22 5.28 -10.38
C SER A 161 -10.97 6.57 -11.17
N ARG A 162 -10.58 6.44 -12.44
CA ARG A 162 -10.44 7.57 -13.37
C ARG A 162 -11.75 8.35 -13.51
N PHE A 163 -12.87 7.63 -13.48
CA PHE A 163 -14.19 8.24 -13.61
C PHE A 163 -14.54 9.17 -12.45
N ASP A 164 -14.03 8.88 -11.25
CA ASP A 164 -14.34 9.69 -10.08
C ASP A 164 -13.80 11.12 -10.24
N GLY A 165 -12.71 11.29 -11.01
CA GLY A 165 -12.17 12.58 -11.42
C GLY A 165 -11.98 13.53 -10.23
N ALA A 166 -12.33 14.80 -10.39
CA ALA A 166 -12.33 15.77 -9.28
C ALA A 166 -13.54 15.60 -8.32
N GLY A 167 -14.39 14.60 -8.53
CA GLY A 167 -15.65 14.40 -7.82
C GLY A 167 -15.52 14.21 -6.30
N LEU A 168 -16.67 14.23 -5.63
CA LEU A 168 -16.77 14.19 -4.17
C LEU A 168 -16.81 12.77 -3.59
N LYS A 169 -16.86 11.74 -4.44
CA LYS A 169 -17.01 10.35 -4.02
C LYS A 169 -16.03 9.47 -4.76
N SER A 170 -15.42 8.57 -4.02
CA SER A 170 -14.64 7.47 -4.55
C SER A 170 -15.53 6.29 -4.91
N THR A 171 -15.18 5.62 -6.00
CA THR A 171 -15.67 4.27 -6.31
C THR A 171 -15.06 3.25 -5.35
N SER A 172 -13.83 3.45 -4.88
CA SER A 172 -13.20 2.61 -3.86
C SER A 172 -13.95 2.72 -2.54
N ARG A 173 -13.88 1.66 -1.73
CA ARG A 173 -14.64 1.57 -0.49
C ARG A 173 -13.72 1.35 0.70
N LEU A 174 -13.66 2.35 1.58
CA LEU A 174 -13.00 2.22 2.87
C LEU A 174 -13.79 1.25 3.76
N LEU A 175 -13.11 0.20 4.21
CA LEU A 175 -13.70 -0.83 5.08
C LEU A 175 -13.32 -0.62 6.55
N HIS A 176 -12.15 -0.05 6.81
CA HIS A 176 -11.63 0.14 8.15
C HIS A 176 -10.61 1.28 8.21
N LEU A 177 -10.64 2.07 9.28
CA LEU A 177 -9.66 3.11 9.57
C LEU A 177 -9.40 3.19 11.08
N ILE A 178 -8.12 3.24 11.46
CA ILE A 178 -7.67 3.63 12.80
C ILE A 178 -6.59 4.68 12.61
N ALA A 179 -6.71 5.79 13.34
CA ALA A 179 -5.69 6.83 13.41
C ALA A 179 -5.46 7.19 14.88
N ASP A 180 -4.19 7.21 15.30
CA ASP A 180 -3.80 7.58 16.66
C ASP A 180 -2.39 8.18 16.66
N GLY A 181 -2.25 9.38 17.21
CA GLY A 181 -0.99 10.12 17.26
C GLY A 181 -0.28 10.23 15.90
N ASN A 182 0.82 9.50 15.74
CA ASN A 182 1.64 9.45 14.54
C ASN A 182 1.38 8.21 13.66
N ARG A 183 0.31 7.45 13.90
CA ARG A 183 0.03 6.17 13.25
C ARG A 183 -1.34 6.14 12.58
N LEU A 184 -1.37 5.63 11.35
CA LEU A 184 -2.58 5.38 10.58
C LEU A 184 -2.61 3.92 10.12
N GLN A 185 -3.77 3.30 10.14
CA GLN A 185 -4.03 2.05 9.44
C GLN A 185 -5.37 2.16 8.69
N THR A 186 -5.38 1.79 7.41
CA THR A 186 -6.61 1.66 6.62
C THR A 186 -6.71 0.28 5.98
N THR A 187 -7.95 -0.16 5.71
CA THR A 187 -8.23 -1.26 4.78
C THR A 187 -9.26 -0.79 3.78
N THR A 188 -8.94 -0.83 2.49
CA THR A 188 -9.77 -0.33 1.39
C THR A 188 -10.01 -1.44 0.38
N GLN A 189 -11.27 -1.62 -0.02
CA GLN A 189 -11.63 -2.37 -1.22
C GLN A 189 -11.42 -1.45 -2.43
N MET A 190 -10.48 -1.82 -3.29
CA MET A 190 -10.00 -0.95 -4.36
C MET A 190 -10.99 -0.93 -5.53
N ALA A 191 -11.11 0.21 -6.21
CA ALA A 191 -11.84 0.31 -7.48
C ALA A 191 -10.93 -0.08 -8.63
N PHE A 192 -11.47 -0.55 -9.75
CA PHE A 192 -10.71 -0.57 -10.99
C PHE A 192 -10.56 0.86 -11.53
N TRP A 193 -9.36 1.19 -12.01
CA TRP A 193 -9.05 2.49 -12.59
C TRP A 193 -9.95 2.81 -13.78
N LEU A 194 -10.14 1.84 -14.67
CA LEU A 194 -11.00 1.91 -15.85
C LEU A 194 -12.37 1.30 -15.57
N ARG A 195 -13.39 1.85 -16.23
CA ARG A 195 -14.72 1.22 -16.25
C ARG A 195 -14.77 0.10 -17.29
N PRO A 196 -15.66 -0.90 -17.12
CA PRO A 196 -15.91 -1.90 -18.15
C PRO A 196 -16.22 -1.23 -19.50
N GLY A 197 -15.51 -1.66 -20.55
CA GLY A 197 -15.65 -1.11 -21.91
C GLY A 197 -14.82 0.14 -22.20
N GLU A 198 -14.15 0.74 -21.20
CA GLU A 198 -13.14 1.78 -21.46
C GLU A 198 -11.83 1.17 -21.97
N LYS A 199 -10.88 2.05 -22.36
CA LYS A 199 -9.56 1.65 -22.84
C LYS A 199 -8.47 2.61 -22.37
N THR A 200 -7.25 2.10 -22.37
CA THR A 200 -6.00 2.84 -22.18
C THR A 200 -5.00 2.38 -23.24
N SER A 201 -4.31 3.32 -23.90
CA SER A 201 -3.34 3.01 -24.96
C SER A 201 -3.84 2.03 -26.05
N GLY A 202 -5.14 2.03 -26.35
CA GLY A 202 -5.78 1.13 -27.32
C GLY A 202 -6.19 -0.25 -26.78
N HIS A 203 -5.82 -0.60 -25.54
CA HIS A 203 -6.18 -1.85 -24.90
C HIS A 203 -7.45 -1.68 -24.04
N PRO A 204 -8.47 -2.56 -24.20
CA PRO A 204 -9.69 -2.48 -23.42
C PRO A 204 -9.43 -2.81 -21.95
N ALA A 205 -10.28 -2.27 -21.08
CA ALA A 205 -10.34 -2.67 -19.69
C ALA A 205 -10.80 -4.15 -19.59
N GLU A 206 -10.11 -4.94 -18.77
CA GLU A 206 -10.35 -6.38 -18.59
C GLU A 206 -11.30 -6.67 -17.41
N ASN A 207 -11.68 -5.64 -16.64
CA ASN A 207 -12.64 -5.74 -15.56
C ASN A 207 -14.10 -5.72 -16.04
N THR A 208 -14.96 -6.42 -15.32
CA THR A 208 -16.41 -6.48 -15.57
C THR A 208 -17.24 -5.67 -14.58
N ALA A 209 -16.62 -5.13 -13.53
CA ALA A 209 -17.24 -4.31 -12.50
C ALA A 209 -16.39 -3.07 -12.19
N LEU A 210 -16.97 -2.08 -11.51
CA LEU A 210 -16.25 -0.86 -11.09
C LEU A 210 -15.40 -1.07 -9.82
N LEU A 211 -15.93 -1.85 -8.87
CA LEU A 211 -15.25 -2.19 -7.62
C LEU A 211 -14.60 -3.57 -7.80
N SER A 212 -13.34 -3.72 -7.40
CA SER A 212 -12.67 -5.01 -7.39
C SER A 212 -12.91 -5.72 -6.06
N ASP A 213 -12.59 -7.01 -5.99
CA ASP A 213 -12.53 -7.75 -4.73
C ASP A 213 -11.11 -7.70 -4.09
N HIS A 214 -10.22 -6.84 -4.62
CA HIS A 214 -8.89 -6.64 -4.09
C HIS A 214 -8.94 -5.72 -2.88
N LEU A 215 -8.21 -6.10 -1.83
CA LEU A 215 -8.08 -5.30 -0.62
C LEU A 215 -6.67 -4.76 -0.49
N LEU A 216 -6.55 -3.48 -0.16
CA LEU A 216 -5.31 -2.86 0.28
C LEU A 216 -5.40 -2.61 1.79
N THR A 217 -4.46 -3.17 2.55
CA THR A 217 -4.20 -2.70 3.92
C THR A 217 -2.96 -1.84 3.94
N LYS A 218 -3.10 -0.62 4.43
CA LYS A 218 -2.03 0.38 4.55
C LYS A 218 -1.77 0.70 6.01
N ARG A 219 -0.50 0.83 6.39
CA ARG A 219 -0.04 1.29 7.70
C ARG A 219 0.99 2.40 7.50
N ILE A 220 0.79 3.52 8.18
CA ILE A 220 1.71 4.65 8.13
C ILE A 220 2.17 4.99 9.53
N VAL A 221 3.46 5.26 9.71
CA VAL A 221 4.04 5.81 10.93
C VAL A 221 4.91 7.01 10.57
N ILE A 222 4.67 8.16 11.20
CA ILE A 222 5.50 9.36 11.04
C ILE A 222 6.57 9.38 12.14
N GLY A 223 7.83 9.41 11.74
CA GLY A 223 8.99 9.44 12.62
C GLY A 223 9.43 8.04 13.02
N GLU A 224 10.54 7.58 12.43
CA GLU A 224 11.27 6.39 12.88
C GLU A 224 12.30 6.77 13.95
N PRO A 225 12.75 5.83 14.79
CA PRO A 225 13.82 6.08 15.75
C PRO A 225 15.04 6.72 15.07
N GLU A 226 15.56 7.78 15.65
CA GLU A 226 16.70 8.57 15.14
C GLU A 226 16.42 9.36 13.85
N MET A 227 15.28 9.15 13.18
CA MET A 227 14.91 9.79 11.91
C MET A 227 13.47 10.29 11.94
N PRO A 228 13.21 11.37 12.71
CA PRO A 228 11.88 11.95 12.87
C PRO A 228 11.22 12.43 11.56
N ASN A 229 12.01 12.66 10.52
CA ASN A 229 11.56 13.03 9.18
C ASN A 229 11.21 11.85 8.27
N VAL A 230 11.36 10.60 8.74
CA VAL A 230 11.01 9.41 7.96
C VAL A 230 9.54 9.06 8.16
N ILE A 231 8.83 8.81 7.08
CA ILE A 231 7.48 8.25 7.10
C ILE A 231 7.59 6.79 6.64
N ARG A 232 7.30 5.83 7.51
CA ARG A 232 7.21 4.43 7.11
C ARG A 232 5.84 4.18 6.50
N TYR A 233 5.81 3.61 5.30
CA TYR A 233 4.60 3.28 4.56
C TYR A 233 4.60 1.79 4.21
N ASP A 234 3.84 1.01 4.99
CA ASP A 234 3.71 -0.44 4.81
C ASP A 234 2.38 -0.75 4.14
N VAL A 235 2.41 -1.52 3.04
CA VAL A 235 1.18 -1.98 2.35
C VAL A 235 1.14 -3.48 2.16
N THR A 236 -0.08 -4.00 2.16
CA THR A 236 -0.39 -5.39 1.83
C THR A 236 -1.54 -5.42 0.85
N PHE A 237 -1.28 -5.94 -0.34
CA PHE A 237 -2.29 -6.24 -1.36
C PHE A 237 -2.81 -7.65 -1.13
N SER A 238 -4.13 -7.79 -0.98
CA SER A 238 -4.82 -9.07 -0.85
C SER A 238 -5.70 -9.30 -2.06
N LEU A 239 -5.45 -10.40 -2.75
CA LEU A 239 -6.17 -10.79 -3.97
C LEU A 239 -7.28 -11.79 -3.64
N PRO A 240 -8.37 -11.83 -4.43
CA PRO A 240 -9.36 -12.89 -4.34
C PRO A 240 -8.73 -14.26 -4.63
N VAL A 241 -9.08 -15.26 -3.83
CA VAL A 241 -8.55 -16.64 -3.98
C VAL A 241 -8.98 -17.31 -5.29
N THR A 242 -9.99 -16.76 -5.97
CA THR A 242 -10.51 -17.24 -7.25
C THR A 242 -9.76 -16.66 -8.45
N GLU A 243 -8.92 -15.64 -8.24
CA GLU A 243 -8.14 -15.02 -9.30
C GLU A 243 -6.75 -15.68 -9.44
N GLN A 244 -6.28 -15.78 -10.67
CA GLN A 244 -4.95 -16.29 -11.00
C GLN A 244 -4.26 -15.33 -11.94
N HIS A 245 -3.06 -14.90 -11.54
CA HIS A 245 -2.21 -13.97 -12.27
C HIS A 245 -0.79 -14.53 -12.30
N ASN A 246 -0.12 -14.40 -13.44
CA ASN A 246 1.28 -14.79 -13.60
C ASN A 246 2.22 -13.59 -13.44
N TYR A 247 1.68 -12.37 -13.51
CA TYR A 247 2.42 -11.13 -13.42
C TYR A 247 1.63 -10.07 -12.68
N ALA A 248 2.32 -9.32 -11.83
CA ALA A 248 1.78 -8.18 -11.11
C ALA A 248 2.77 -7.03 -11.16
N GLN A 249 2.29 -5.84 -11.50
CA GLN A 249 2.98 -4.58 -11.26
C GLN A 249 2.30 -3.92 -10.07
N LEU A 250 3.07 -3.62 -9.02
CA LEU A 250 2.56 -2.97 -7.82
C LEU A 250 3.15 -1.57 -7.73
N GLU A 251 2.27 -0.57 -7.73
CA GLU A 251 2.60 0.78 -7.31
C GLU A 251 2.39 0.85 -5.80
N SER A 252 3.41 0.45 -5.04
CA SER A 252 3.36 0.43 -3.58
C SER A 252 3.04 1.82 -3.01
N LEU A 253 3.61 2.87 -3.60
CA LEU A 253 3.14 4.23 -3.43
C LEU A 253 3.41 5.03 -4.69
N THR A 254 2.40 5.81 -5.07
CA THR A 254 2.50 6.87 -6.04
C THR A 254 1.94 8.15 -5.42
N GLY A 255 2.28 9.30 -6.00
CA GLY A 255 1.75 10.59 -5.58
C GLY A 255 2.22 11.70 -6.50
N TYR A 256 1.36 12.68 -6.71
CA TYR A 256 1.68 13.84 -7.53
C TYR A 256 2.04 14.99 -6.58
N MET A 257 3.13 15.68 -6.91
CA MET A 257 3.58 16.82 -6.12
C MET A 257 3.20 18.13 -6.81
N PRO A 258 2.96 19.21 -6.05
CA PRO A 258 2.70 20.53 -6.63
C PRO A 258 3.88 21.00 -7.51
N GLU A 259 3.59 21.80 -8.55
CA GLU A 259 4.55 22.28 -9.56
C GLU A 259 5.83 22.93 -8.99
N ARG A 260 5.77 23.48 -7.77
CA ARG A 260 6.94 24.05 -7.07
C ARG A 260 8.06 23.04 -6.81
N PHE A 261 7.77 21.74 -6.79
CA PHE A 261 8.75 20.66 -6.68
C PHE A 261 9.19 20.20 -8.07
N ARG A 262 10.07 21.00 -8.69
CA ARG A 262 10.46 20.83 -10.11
C ARG A 262 11.91 20.43 -10.31
N ARG A 263 12.68 20.25 -9.24
CA ARG A 263 14.01 19.67 -9.30
C ARG A 263 13.91 18.17 -9.03
N PHE A 264 14.28 17.37 -10.02
CA PHE A 264 14.21 15.92 -9.98
C PHE A 264 15.61 15.40 -9.69
N GLN A 265 15.75 14.62 -8.63
CA GLN A 265 17.04 14.16 -8.14
C GLN A 265 16.97 12.71 -7.70
N THR A 266 18.12 12.07 -7.61
CA THR A 266 18.30 10.74 -7.05
C THR A 266 19.52 10.74 -6.13
N ILE A 267 19.64 9.70 -5.31
CA ILE A 267 20.83 9.45 -4.52
C ILE A 267 21.41 8.10 -4.93
N ASP A 268 22.70 8.09 -5.27
CA ASP A 268 23.45 6.87 -5.46
C ASP A 268 23.56 6.13 -4.11
N PRO A 269 23.00 4.92 -3.99
CA PRO A 269 22.92 4.26 -2.70
C PRO A 269 24.28 3.78 -2.17
N THR A 270 25.28 3.72 -3.03
CA THR A 270 26.63 3.26 -2.67
C THR A 270 27.49 4.42 -2.18
N THR A 271 27.35 5.60 -2.80
CA THR A 271 28.21 6.76 -2.53
C THR A 271 27.51 7.82 -1.67
N GLY A 272 26.18 7.82 -1.63
CA GLY A 272 25.37 8.87 -1.01
C GLY A 272 25.33 10.16 -1.83
N GLU A 273 25.88 10.17 -3.06
CA GLU A 273 25.89 11.35 -3.92
C GLU A 273 24.51 11.64 -4.50
N CYS A 274 24.06 12.89 -4.37
CA CYS A 274 22.87 13.38 -5.03
C CYS A 274 23.19 13.74 -6.50
N ARG A 275 22.34 13.32 -7.43
CA ARG A 275 22.47 13.60 -8.87
C ARG A 275 21.13 14.05 -9.42
N ASP A 276 21.17 14.99 -10.37
CA ASP A 276 19.95 15.39 -11.08
C ASP A 276 19.46 14.25 -11.97
N LEU A 277 18.14 14.04 -11.97
CA LEU A 277 17.45 13.14 -12.88
C LEU A 277 16.92 13.94 -14.07
N SER A 278 17.16 13.43 -15.27
CA SER A 278 16.44 13.88 -16.46
C SER A 278 15.01 13.32 -16.45
N ALA A 279 14.14 13.80 -17.34
CA ALA A 279 12.76 13.35 -17.47
C ALA A 279 12.56 11.88 -17.90
N GLY A 280 13.61 11.04 -17.97
CA GLY A 280 13.45 9.62 -18.33
C GLY A 280 14.53 8.70 -17.76
N PRO A 281 14.38 7.38 -17.95
CA PRO A 281 13.11 6.65 -17.95
C PRO A 281 12.43 6.80 -16.59
N GLY A 282 11.08 6.84 -16.56
CA GLY A 282 10.35 7.09 -15.30
C GLY A 282 10.58 6.03 -14.21
N GLU A 283 10.87 4.79 -14.61
CA GLU A 283 11.15 3.67 -13.70
C GLU A 283 12.66 3.49 -13.47
N GLN A 284 13.07 3.42 -12.21
CA GLN A 284 14.47 3.16 -11.81
C GLN A 284 14.56 2.45 -10.46
N SER A 285 15.74 1.89 -10.15
CA SER A 285 16.01 1.13 -8.91
C SER A 285 16.71 1.94 -7.81
N VAL A 286 16.65 3.27 -7.91
CA VAL A 286 17.29 4.23 -7.00
C VAL A 286 16.23 5.25 -6.57
N PRO A 287 16.39 5.93 -5.43
CA PRO A 287 15.34 6.75 -4.87
C PRO A 287 15.06 7.92 -5.81
N ILE A 288 13.82 8.38 -5.78
CA ILE A 288 13.41 9.58 -6.49
C ILE A 288 13.18 10.66 -5.44
N ILE A 289 13.78 11.83 -5.64
CA ILE A 289 13.66 12.99 -4.76
C ILE A 289 13.20 14.16 -5.60
N PHE A 290 12.08 14.77 -5.22
CA PHE A 290 11.66 16.04 -5.80
C PHE A 290 11.86 17.16 -4.80
N SER A 291 12.54 18.21 -5.23
CA SER A 291 12.87 19.36 -4.41
C SER A 291 12.40 20.67 -5.04
N THR A 292 12.26 21.66 -4.17
CA THR A 292 12.03 23.06 -4.54
C THR A 292 13.34 23.70 -5.02
N ASP A 293 13.27 24.72 -5.87
CA ASP A 293 14.46 25.38 -6.42
C ASP A 293 15.38 26.00 -5.37
N ASP A 294 14.82 26.39 -4.22
CA ASP A 294 15.58 26.97 -3.11
C ASP A 294 16.13 25.91 -2.14
N ASP A 295 15.97 24.63 -2.46
CA ASP A 295 16.40 23.47 -1.69
C ASP A 295 15.86 23.43 -0.25
N ARG A 296 14.84 24.22 0.09
CA ARG A 296 14.27 24.26 1.45
C ARG A 296 13.32 23.10 1.74
N TYR A 297 12.75 22.50 0.70
CA TYR A 297 11.77 21.43 0.80
C TYR A 297 12.06 20.36 -0.23
N ALA A 298 12.05 19.10 0.23
CA ALA A 298 12.20 17.93 -0.61
C ALA A 298 11.43 16.74 -0.03
N MET A 299 10.88 15.91 -0.92
CA MET A 299 10.32 14.60 -0.57
C MET A 299 10.99 13.53 -1.41
N GLY A 300 11.43 12.47 -0.75
CA GLY A 300 12.01 11.30 -1.39
C GLY A 300 11.14 10.06 -1.21
N ILE A 301 11.12 9.19 -2.21
CA ILE A 301 10.55 7.83 -2.14
C ILE A 301 11.64 6.79 -2.46
N TRP A 302 11.69 5.70 -1.70
CA TRP A 302 12.57 4.54 -1.94
C TRP A 302 11.84 3.20 -1.86
#